data_AF-A0AB37RBY3-F1
#
_entry.id   AF-A0AB37RBY3-F1
#
_cell.length_a   1.000
_cell.length_b   1.000
_cell.length_c   1.000
_cell.angle_alpha   90.00
_cell.angle_beta   90.00
_cell.angle_gamma   90.00
#
_symmetry.space_group_name_H-M   'P 1'
#
loop_
_entity.id
_entity.type
_entity.pdbx_description
1 polymer ?
#
loop_
_entity_poly.entity_id
_entity_poly.type
_entity_poly.pdbx_seq_one_letter_code
_entity_poly.pdbx_strand_id
1 'polypeptide(L)'
;VQRLLNSVSSYGTVDMDNAQVKGQVNFSSANLNGVDSLALSAESVICRGAFHLTDGFVAKGMVSLIGAQIEGQLNCADAMFTASENLALLADRVIVNGNVFLSDGFCASGCVRFVGARIYGELRCSGGKFEGTEDDVFRIDDAVISDSVLLDRGFSAFGRINLQNTQVGGDLLVSNAKYIGTLDADRIHIKGALRRR
;
A
#
# COMPACT_ATOMS: atom_id res chain seq x y z
N VAL A 1 -16.22 18.97 6.58
CA VAL A 1 -15.49 19.61 5.46
C VAL A 1 -14.69 18.52 4.78
N GLN A 2 -15.10 18.12 3.58
CA GLN A 2 -14.35 17.20 2.73
C GLN A 2 -13.12 17.98 2.23
N ARG A 3 -11.91 17.63 2.66
CA ARG A 3 -10.69 18.25 2.12
C ARG A 3 -10.39 17.53 0.79
N LEU A 4 -10.85 18.14 -0.30
CA LEU A 4 -10.55 17.71 -1.67
C LEU A 4 -9.18 18.27 -2.04
N LEU A 5 -8.19 17.41 -2.25
CA LEU A 5 -6.86 17.75 -2.78
C LEU A 5 -6.63 17.03 -4.11
N ASN A 6 -7.69 16.96 -4.93
CA ASN A 6 -7.65 16.36 -6.24
C ASN A 6 -6.72 17.18 -7.15
N SER A 7 -5.88 16.50 -7.93
CA SER A 7 -4.99 17.13 -8.91
C SER A 7 -4.04 18.19 -8.33
N VAL A 8 -3.70 18.07 -7.04
CA VAL A 8 -2.75 18.98 -6.38
C VAL A 8 -1.32 18.63 -6.79
N SER A 9 -0.53 19.64 -7.11
CA SER A 9 0.92 19.50 -7.24
C SER A 9 1.62 20.12 -6.04
N SER A 10 2.59 19.42 -5.45
CA SER A 10 3.42 19.93 -4.35
C SER A 10 4.91 19.78 -4.65
N TYR A 11 5.68 20.77 -4.22
CA TYR A 11 7.14 20.70 -4.11
C TYR A 11 7.51 20.87 -2.64
N GLY A 12 8.03 19.81 -2.03
CA GLY A 12 8.13 19.62 -0.59
C GLY A 12 7.00 18.76 -0.04
N THR A 13 7.13 18.43 1.25
CA THR A 13 6.23 17.54 1.97
C THR A 13 4.84 18.15 2.16
N VAL A 14 3.81 17.35 1.83
CA VAL A 14 2.45 17.59 2.33
C VAL A 14 2.31 16.92 3.69
N ASP A 15 2.01 17.70 4.73
CA ASP A 15 1.86 17.21 6.10
C ASP A 15 0.38 17.15 6.51
N MET A 16 -0.06 15.97 6.95
CA MET A 16 -1.38 15.66 7.48
C MET A 16 -1.29 14.87 8.79
N ASP A 17 -0.14 14.91 9.46
CA ASP A 17 0.09 14.12 10.66
C ASP A 17 -0.93 14.46 11.74
N ASN A 18 -1.48 13.43 12.37
CA ASN A 18 -2.52 13.52 13.41
C ASN A 18 -3.83 14.19 12.95
N ALA A 19 -4.01 14.46 11.64
CA ALA A 19 -5.22 15.11 11.16
C ALA A 19 -6.45 14.21 11.37
N GLN A 20 -7.59 14.84 11.68
CA GLN A 20 -8.87 14.15 11.81
C GLN A 20 -9.79 14.55 10.65
N VAL A 21 -9.99 13.63 9.71
CA VAL A 21 -10.81 13.84 8.53
C VAL A 21 -12.13 13.08 8.71
N LYS A 22 -13.22 13.82 8.89
CA LYS A 22 -14.58 13.26 9.08
C LYS A 22 -15.17 12.58 7.83
N GLY A 23 -14.53 12.76 6.67
CA GLY A 23 -14.93 12.16 5.41
C GLY A 23 -13.74 11.47 4.78
N GLN A 24 -13.65 11.57 3.46
CA GLN A 24 -12.55 10.99 2.69
C GLN A 24 -11.37 11.96 2.57
N VAL A 25 -10.17 11.39 2.41
CA VAL A 25 -8.99 12.09 1.89
C VAL A 25 -8.87 11.71 0.41
N ASN A 26 -8.70 12.71 -0.45
CA ASN A 26 -8.59 12.49 -1.89
C ASN A 26 -7.39 13.25 -2.45
N PHE A 27 -6.41 12.49 -2.96
CA PHE A 27 -5.24 12.91 -3.72
C PHE A 27 -5.25 12.31 -5.13
N SER A 28 -6.42 11.94 -5.66
CA SER A 28 -6.57 11.42 -7.01
C SER A 28 -5.92 12.39 -8.01
N SER A 29 -5.09 11.84 -8.90
CA SER A 29 -4.29 12.58 -9.89
C SER A 29 -3.32 13.63 -9.32
N ALA A 30 -3.03 13.62 -8.02
CA ALA A 30 -2.07 14.55 -7.42
C ALA A 30 -0.62 14.17 -7.78
N ASN A 31 0.27 15.16 -7.83
CA ASN A 31 1.70 14.99 -8.08
C ASN A 31 2.50 15.62 -6.92
N LEU A 32 2.94 14.77 -5.99
CA LEU A 32 3.66 15.20 -4.81
C LEU A 32 5.15 14.91 -4.99
N ASN A 33 5.97 15.95 -4.95
CA ASN A 33 7.42 15.84 -5.04
C ASN A 33 8.06 16.28 -3.72
N GLY A 34 8.48 15.31 -2.91
CA GLY A 34 9.16 15.49 -1.63
C GLY A 34 10.63 15.87 -1.72
N VAL A 35 11.15 16.20 -2.90
CA VAL A 35 12.55 16.66 -3.12
C VAL A 35 13.56 15.64 -2.57
N ASP A 36 13.48 14.41 -3.08
CA ASP A 36 14.32 13.26 -2.69
C ASP A 36 14.15 12.78 -1.24
N SER A 37 13.11 13.24 -0.53
CA SER A 37 12.77 12.82 0.84
C SER A 37 11.30 12.41 0.97
N LEU A 38 10.47 13.15 1.73
CA LEU A 38 9.09 12.81 2.08
C LEU A 38 8.10 13.62 1.24
N ALA A 39 7.27 12.94 0.44
CA ALA A 39 6.24 13.57 -0.39
C ALA A 39 4.95 13.83 0.39
N LEU A 40 4.52 12.87 1.21
CA LEU A 40 3.31 12.96 2.04
C LEU A 40 3.59 12.32 3.41
N SER A 41 3.42 13.10 4.47
CA SER A 41 3.29 12.62 5.85
C SER A 41 1.83 12.62 6.23
N ALA A 42 1.26 11.46 6.54
CA ALA A 42 -0.08 11.35 7.13
C ALA A 42 -0.07 10.30 8.24
N GLU A 43 0.93 10.40 9.11
CA GLU A 43 1.12 9.52 10.25
C GLU A 43 0.02 9.76 11.30
N SER A 44 -0.49 8.66 11.85
CA SER A 44 -1.57 8.69 12.85
C SER A 44 -2.82 9.47 12.40
N VAL A 45 -3.02 9.66 11.09
CA VAL A 45 -4.22 10.32 10.56
C VAL A 45 -5.44 9.46 10.86
N ILE A 46 -6.55 10.09 11.25
CA ILE A 46 -7.85 9.43 11.39
C ILE A 46 -8.73 9.88 10.22
N CYS A 47 -8.95 8.99 9.26
CA CYS A 47 -9.84 9.18 8.13
C CYS A 47 -11.11 8.35 8.36
N ARG A 48 -12.25 9.02 8.60
CA ARG A 48 -13.56 8.36 8.76
C ARG A 48 -14.16 7.86 7.44
N GLY A 49 -13.48 8.10 6.33
CA GLY A 49 -13.83 7.60 5.02
C GLY A 49 -12.67 6.83 4.39
N ALA A 50 -12.70 6.77 3.07
CA ALA A 50 -11.60 6.24 2.25
C ALA A 50 -10.44 7.23 2.13
N PHE A 51 -9.25 6.69 1.91
CA PHE A 51 -8.04 7.44 1.58
C PHE A 51 -7.64 7.09 0.15
N HIS A 52 -7.75 8.05 -0.76
CA HIS A 52 -7.54 7.86 -2.18
C HIS A 52 -6.23 8.50 -2.65
N LEU A 53 -5.37 7.67 -3.22
CA LEU A 53 -4.13 8.00 -3.94
C LEU A 53 -4.23 7.38 -5.33
N THR A 54 -5.27 7.71 -6.10
CA THR A 54 -5.67 7.00 -7.33
C THR A 54 -5.53 7.84 -8.60
N ASP A 55 -5.95 7.28 -9.73
CA ASP A 55 -6.19 8.02 -10.99
C ASP A 55 -4.94 8.77 -11.46
N GLY A 56 -3.82 8.06 -11.54
CA GLY A 56 -2.53 8.63 -11.92
C GLY A 56 -1.84 9.45 -10.83
N PHE A 57 -2.12 9.18 -9.55
CA PHE A 57 -1.37 9.78 -8.43
C PHE A 57 0.13 9.50 -8.58
N VAL A 58 0.97 10.52 -8.35
CA VAL A 58 2.42 10.41 -8.40
C VAL A 58 3.02 10.93 -7.10
N ALA A 59 3.81 10.09 -6.43
CA ALA A 59 4.68 10.49 -5.33
C ALA A 59 6.15 10.26 -5.70
N LYS A 60 6.91 11.36 -5.70
CA LYS A 60 8.38 11.35 -5.78
C LYS A 60 8.92 11.66 -4.39
N GLY A 61 9.43 10.66 -3.70
CA GLY A 61 9.65 10.67 -2.26
C GLY A 61 8.68 9.73 -1.55
N MET A 62 9.00 9.42 -0.30
CA MET A 62 8.23 8.52 0.55
C MET A 62 6.81 9.05 0.80
N VAL A 63 5.84 8.14 0.89
CA VAL A 63 4.53 8.39 1.50
C VAL A 63 4.44 7.63 2.82
N SER A 64 4.26 8.33 3.93
CA SER A 64 4.12 7.75 5.27
C SER A 64 2.66 7.77 5.73
N LEU A 65 2.13 6.60 6.09
CA LEU A 65 0.81 6.34 6.67
C LEU A 65 0.93 5.56 7.99
N ILE A 66 2.06 5.67 8.68
CA ILE A 66 2.34 4.89 9.89
C ILE A 66 1.23 5.12 10.92
N GLY A 67 0.64 4.03 11.40
CA GLY A 67 -0.42 4.08 12.42
C GLY A 67 -1.70 4.81 12.00
N ALA A 68 -1.87 5.13 10.72
CA ALA A 68 -3.09 5.73 10.21
C ALA A 68 -4.31 4.82 10.44
N GLN A 69 -5.46 5.42 10.71
CA GLN A 69 -6.74 4.75 10.89
C GLN A 69 -7.70 5.20 9.79
N ILE A 70 -8.04 4.28 8.89
CA ILE A 70 -8.89 4.53 7.73
C ILE A 70 -10.15 3.66 7.87
N GLU A 71 -11.30 4.28 8.13
CA GLU A 71 -12.57 3.56 8.29
C GLU A 71 -13.14 3.04 6.97
N GLY A 72 -12.68 3.59 5.84
CA GLY A 72 -12.96 3.08 4.50
C GLY A 72 -11.81 2.23 3.94
N GLN A 73 -11.64 2.33 2.63
CA GLN A 73 -10.55 1.71 1.88
C GLN A 73 -9.33 2.62 1.79
N LEU A 74 -8.13 2.03 1.74
CA LEU A 74 -6.93 2.70 1.23
C LEU A 74 -6.78 2.29 -0.23
N ASN A 75 -6.92 3.24 -1.15
CA ASN A 75 -6.90 2.96 -2.56
C ASN A 75 -5.73 3.68 -3.24
N CYS A 76 -4.77 2.90 -3.73
CA CYS A 76 -3.63 3.34 -4.52
C CYS A 76 -3.67 2.75 -5.95
N ALA A 77 -4.85 2.42 -6.47
CA ALA A 77 -4.97 1.92 -7.83
C ALA A 77 -4.51 2.97 -8.84
N ASP A 78 -3.80 2.55 -9.89
CA ASP A 78 -3.22 3.42 -10.92
C ASP A 78 -2.30 4.52 -10.36
N ALA A 79 -1.49 4.20 -9.34
CA ALA A 79 -0.62 5.14 -8.67
C ALA A 79 0.86 4.80 -8.84
N MET A 80 1.71 5.82 -8.92
CA MET A 80 3.16 5.70 -9.06
C MET A 80 3.87 6.26 -7.85
N PHE A 81 4.62 5.40 -7.15
CA PHE A 81 5.46 5.77 -6.01
C PHE A 81 6.92 5.56 -6.39
N THR A 82 7.78 6.54 -6.13
CA THR A 82 9.21 6.46 -6.42
C THR A 82 9.99 7.09 -5.28
N ALA A 83 10.88 6.34 -4.64
CA ALA A 83 11.74 6.87 -3.58
C ALA A 83 13.21 6.57 -3.88
N SER A 84 14.08 7.58 -3.70
CA SER A 84 15.54 7.48 -3.83
C SER A 84 16.17 6.64 -2.71
N GLU A 85 15.57 6.64 -1.52
CA GLU A 85 16.05 5.92 -0.32
C GLU A 85 15.31 4.58 -0.09
N ASN A 86 14.83 3.94 -1.16
CA ASN A 86 14.28 2.58 -1.15
C ASN A 86 13.01 2.35 -0.30
N LEU A 87 12.32 3.39 0.16
CA LEU A 87 11.03 3.29 0.87
C LEU A 87 9.97 4.16 0.19
N ALA A 88 9.12 3.54 -0.63
CA ALA A 88 8.14 4.23 -1.47
C ALA A 88 6.82 4.50 -0.73
N LEU A 89 6.31 3.50 -0.01
CA LEU A 89 5.09 3.59 0.79
C LEU A 89 5.31 2.89 2.14
N LEU A 90 5.20 3.65 3.22
CA LEU A 90 5.37 3.18 4.59
C LEU A 90 4.05 3.25 5.34
N ALA A 91 3.34 2.12 5.43
CA ALA A 91 2.04 1.99 6.08
C ALA A 91 2.08 0.99 7.24
N ASP A 92 3.20 0.95 7.96
CA ASP A 92 3.37 0.09 9.13
C ASP A 92 2.30 0.39 10.19
N ARG A 93 1.70 -0.66 10.75
CA ARG A 93 0.62 -0.61 11.76
C ARG A 93 -0.62 0.17 11.33
N VAL A 94 -0.82 0.41 10.02
CA VAL A 94 -2.06 1.02 9.52
C VAL A 94 -3.25 0.13 9.88
N ILE A 95 -4.38 0.75 10.21
CA ILE A 95 -5.67 0.08 10.38
C ILE A 95 -6.57 0.54 9.25
N VAL A 96 -7.02 -0.40 8.42
CA VAL A 96 -7.95 -0.15 7.30
C VAL A 96 -9.18 -1.03 7.50
N ASN A 97 -10.34 -0.43 7.74
CA ASN A 97 -11.57 -1.19 7.97
C ASN A 97 -12.17 -1.74 6.67
N GLY A 98 -11.76 -1.21 5.51
CA GLY A 98 -12.07 -1.75 4.19
C GLY A 98 -10.88 -2.46 3.54
N ASN A 99 -10.87 -2.41 2.20
CA ASN A 99 -9.84 -3.03 1.37
C ASN A 99 -8.62 -2.11 1.21
N VAL A 100 -7.48 -2.71 0.92
CA VAL A 100 -6.29 -2.03 0.41
C VAL A 100 -6.09 -2.40 -1.06
N PHE A 101 -6.02 -1.40 -1.93
CA PHE A 101 -5.81 -1.59 -3.37
C PHE A 101 -4.44 -1.06 -3.79
N LEU A 102 -3.58 -1.97 -4.22
CA LEU A 102 -2.28 -1.72 -4.87
C LEU A 102 -2.33 -2.33 -6.29
N SER A 103 -3.41 -2.04 -7.02
CA SER A 103 -3.81 -2.75 -8.25
C SER A 103 -3.88 -1.83 -9.47
N ASP A 104 -4.27 -2.41 -10.62
CA ASP A 104 -4.75 -1.68 -11.79
C ASP A 104 -3.82 -0.54 -12.24
N GLY A 105 -2.54 -0.83 -12.42
CA GLY A 105 -1.54 0.16 -12.84
C GLY A 105 -0.63 0.66 -11.71
N PHE A 106 -0.89 0.27 -10.46
CA PHE A 106 0.01 0.54 -9.34
C PHE A 106 1.47 0.15 -9.65
N CYS A 107 2.39 1.09 -9.41
CA CYS A 107 3.82 0.90 -9.57
C CYS A 107 4.56 1.53 -8.39
N ALA A 108 5.44 0.76 -7.75
CA ALA A 108 6.35 1.26 -6.73
C ALA A 108 7.80 0.96 -7.10
N SER A 109 8.63 1.99 -7.12
CA SER A 109 10.08 1.91 -7.17
C SER A 109 10.63 2.28 -5.78
N GLY A 110 11.00 1.26 -5.03
CA GLY A 110 11.23 1.27 -3.59
C GLY A 110 10.27 0.33 -2.85
N CYS A 111 10.64 -0.01 -1.61
CA CYS A 111 9.89 -0.94 -0.78
C CYS A 111 8.52 -0.37 -0.38
N VAL A 112 7.51 -1.23 -0.45
CA VAL A 112 6.16 -0.99 0.08
C VAL A 112 5.98 -1.79 1.36
N ARG A 113 5.56 -1.14 2.45
CA ARG A 113 5.50 -1.77 3.78
C ARG A 113 4.16 -1.59 4.47
N PHE A 114 3.65 -2.68 5.02
CA PHE A 114 2.46 -2.75 5.88
C PHE A 114 2.75 -3.64 7.10
N VAL A 115 3.93 -3.52 7.70
CA VAL A 115 4.34 -4.41 8.81
C VAL A 115 3.43 -4.20 10.01
N GLY A 116 2.86 -5.29 10.54
CA GLY A 116 1.91 -5.25 11.64
C GLY A 116 0.59 -4.53 11.33
N ALA A 117 0.26 -4.31 10.05
CA ALA A 117 -1.00 -3.69 9.65
C ALA A 117 -2.22 -4.57 9.98
N ARG A 118 -3.38 -3.93 10.13
CA ARG A 118 -4.68 -4.61 10.25
C ARG A 118 -5.59 -4.16 9.13
N ILE A 119 -5.88 -5.06 8.22
CA ILE A 119 -6.76 -4.83 7.07
C ILE A 119 -7.99 -5.71 7.27
N TYR A 120 -9.15 -5.10 7.46
CA TYR A 120 -10.40 -5.84 7.69
C TYR A 120 -11.09 -6.29 6.40
N GLY A 121 -10.63 -5.79 5.25
CA GLY A 121 -11.00 -6.28 3.93
C GLY A 121 -9.89 -7.09 3.26
N GLU A 122 -9.88 -7.04 1.94
CA GLU A 122 -8.90 -7.66 1.05
C GLU A 122 -7.66 -6.77 0.88
N LEU A 123 -6.49 -7.40 0.73
CA LEU A 123 -5.28 -6.76 0.20
C LEU A 123 -5.11 -7.19 -1.27
N ARG A 124 -5.44 -6.28 -2.19
CA ARG A 124 -5.41 -6.53 -3.63
C ARG A 124 -4.20 -5.90 -4.27
N CYS A 125 -3.29 -6.73 -4.78
CA CYS A 125 -2.14 -6.30 -5.58
C CYS A 125 -2.25 -6.71 -7.05
N SER A 126 -3.47 -7.04 -7.52
CA SER A 126 -3.74 -7.49 -8.89
C SER A 126 -3.11 -6.57 -9.96
N GLY A 127 -2.20 -7.10 -10.77
CA GLY A 127 -1.51 -6.35 -11.82
C GLY A 127 -0.53 -5.28 -11.34
N GLY A 128 -0.29 -5.16 -10.03
CA GLY A 128 0.64 -4.21 -9.44
C GLY A 128 2.10 -4.57 -9.73
N LYS A 129 2.97 -3.56 -9.79
CA LYS A 129 4.40 -3.69 -10.04
C LYS A 129 5.20 -3.17 -8.85
N PHE A 130 6.04 -4.02 -8.30
CA PHE A 130 6.88 -3.74 -7.14
C PHE A 130 8.33 -3.93 -7.56
N GLU A 131 9.08 -2.84 -7.59
CA GLU A 131 10.46 -2.78 -8.04
C GLU A 131 11.31 -2.13 -6.94
N GLY A 132 12.56 -2.55 -6.80
CA GLY A 132 13.48 -1.97 -5.83
C GLY A 132 14.86 -2.57 -5.99
N THR A 133 15.87 -1.89 -5.45
CA THR A 133 17.27 -2.34 -5.50
C THR A 133 17.69 -3.14 -4.26
N GLU A 134 16.84 -3.19 -3.24
CA GLU A 134 17.06 -3.90 -1.97
C GLU A 134 16.37 -5.27 -1.95
N ASP A 135 16.69 -6.09 -0.95
CA ASP A 135 16.18 -7.45 -0.83
C ASP A 135 14.64 -7.52 -0.75
N ASP A 136 13.99 -6.64 0.03
CA ASP A 136 12.53 -6.62 0.21
C ASP A 136 11.85 -5.52 -0.59
N VAL A 137 10.99 -5.90 -1.55
CA VAL A 137 10.19 -4.93 -2.32
C VAL A 137 8.76 -4.79 -1.79
N PHE A 138 8.25 -5.80 -1.09
CA PHE A 138 6.92 -5.75 -0.49
C PHE A 138 6.90 -6.49 0.84
N ARG A 139 6.54 -5.80 1.92
CA ARG A 139 6.53 -6.36 3.27
C ARG A 139 5.18 -6.20 3.91
N ILE A 140 4.59 -7.32 4.31
CA ILE A 140 3.39 -7.36 5.14
C ILE A 140 3.59 -8.31 6.34
N ASP A 141 4.84 -8.51 6.77
CA ASP A 141 5.15 -9.33 7.94
C ASP A 141 4.38 -8.86 9.20
N ASP A 142 3.94 -9.83 10.00
CA ASP A 142 3.08 -9.65 11.18
C ASP A 142 1.70 -9.00 10.92
N ALA A 143 1.30 -8.79 9.66
CA ALA A 143 0.01 -8.21 9.34
C ALA A 143 -1.16 -9.20 9.56
N VAL A 144 -2.34 -8.65 9.80
CA VAL A 144 -3.61 -9.38 9.85
C VAL A 144 -4.52 -8.86 8.75
N ILE A 145 -4.84 -9.72 7.78
CA ILE A 145 -5.76 -9.47 6.68
C ILE A 145 -6.98 -10.35 6.92
N SER A 146 -8.15 -9.75 7.11
CA SER A 146 -9.36 -10.50 7.50
C SER A 146 -10.01 -11.25 6.35
N ASP A 147 -9.79 -10.78 5.12
CA ASP A 147 -10.19 -11.48 3.91
C ASP A 147 -8.93 -12.01 3.18
N SER A 148 -8.86 -11.82 1.86
CA SER A 148 -7.88 -12.47 1.00
C SER A 148 -6.71 -11.55 0.65
N VAL A 149 -5.59 -12.16 0.24
CA VAL A 149 -4.44 -11.46 -0.35
C VAL A 149 -4.32 -11.90 -1.80
N LEU A 150 -4.42 -10.96 -2.75
CA LEU A 150 -4.42 -11.25 -4.18
C LEU A 150 -3.14 -10.72 -4.85
N LEU A 151 -2.25 -11.65 -5.22
CA LEU A 151 -1.03 -11.42 -6.01
C LEU A 151 -1.23 -12.02 -7.41
N ASP A 152 -2.18 -11.46 -8.17
CA ASP A 152 -2.65 -12.05 -9.43
C ASP A 152 -2.68 -11.09 -10.62
N ARG A 153 -3.30 -11.54 -11.73
CA ARG A 153 -3.59 -10.71 -12.93
C ARG A 153 -2.39 -9.90 -13.44
N GLY A 154 -1.26 -10.58 -13.57
CA GLY A 154 -0.04 -10.01 -14.10
C GLY A 154 0.83 -9.28 -13.07
N PHE A 155 0.53 -9.43 -11.77
CA PHE A 155 1.36 -8.95 -10.67
C PHE A 155 2.85 -9.29 -10.88
N SER A 156 3.73 -8.35 -10.54
CA SER A 156 5.17 -8.56 -10.60
C SER A 156 5.90 -7.92 -9.42
N ALA A 157 6.80 -8.67 -8.79
CA ALA A 157 7.67 -8.19 -7.72
C ALA A 157 9.13 -8.59 -7.99
N PHE A 158 9.98 -7.61 -8.28
CA PHE A 158 11.40 -7.78 -8.56
C PHE A 158 12.23 -7.73 -7.27
N GLY A 159 11.97 -8.69 -6.39
CA GLY A 159 12.63 -8.82 -5.09
C GLY A 159 11.89 -9.81 -4.20
N ARG A 160 12.18 -9.80 -2.90
CA ARG A 160 11.46 -10.58 -1.90
C ARG A 160 10.15 -9.92 -1.49
N ILE A 161 9.11 -10.73 -1.42
CA ILE A 161 7.86 -10.42 -0.73
C ILE A 161 7.91 -11.12 0.62
N ASN A 162 7.84 -10.34 1.70
CA ASN A 162 7.88 -10.85 3.06
C ASN A 162 6.45 -10.92 3.64
N LEU A 163 5.99 -12.15 3.88
CA LEU A 163 4.70 -12.52 4.46
C LEU A 163 4.86 -13.22 5.82
N GLN A 164 6.03 -13.08 6.47
CA GLN A 164 6.32 -13.81 7.69
C GLN A 164 5.29 -13.52 8.79
N ASN A 165 4.82 -14.57 9.46
CA ASN A 165 3.80 -14.50 10.52
C ASN A 165 2.46 -13.84 10.11
N THR A 166 2.23 -13.58 8.81
CA THR A 166 1.01 -12.92 8.35
C THR A 166 -0.19 -13.82 8.57
N GLN A 167 -1.30 -13.24 9.02
CA GLN A 167 -2.58 -13.94 9.14
C GLN A 167 -3.51 -13.50 8.01
N VAL A 168 -4.00 -14.47 7.23
CA VAL A 168 -4.95 -14.26 6.14
C VAL A 168 -6.24 -15.01 6.47
N GLY A 169 -7.34 -14.28 6.61
CA GLY A 169 -8.64 -14.84 6.97
C GLY A 169 -9.37 -15.52 5.81
N GLY A 170 -9.05 -15.12 4.58
CA GLY A 170 -9.51 -15.73 3.33
C GLY A 170 -8.39 -16.50 2.61
N ASP A 171 -8.37 -16.36 1.29
CA ASP A 171 -7.41 -17.05 0.42
C ASP A 171 -6.12 -16.23 0.25
N LEU A 172 -4.98 -16.92 0.09
CA LEU A 172 -3.78 -16.32 -0.52
C LEU A 172 -3.73 -16.75 -1.98
N LEU A 173 -4.06 -15.83 -2.89
CA LEU A 173 -4.04 -16.07 -4.33
C LEU A 173 -2.74 -15.57 -4.93
N VAL A 174 -1.93 -16.49 -5.47
CA VAL A 174 -0.71 -16.19 -6.22
C VAL A 174 -0.84 -16.86 -7.59
N SER A 175 -1.61 -16.25 -8.47
CA SER A 175 -1.98 -16.84 -9.76
C SER A 175 -1.82 -15.87 -10.92
N ASN A 176 -1.34 -16.31 -12.08
CA ASN A 176 -1.04 -15.41 -13.20
C ASN A 176 -0.12 -14.23 -12.84
N ALA A 177 0.75 -14.37 -11.83
CA ALA A 177 1.83 -13.41 -11.57
C ALA A 177 2.88 -13.54 -12.69
N LYS A 178 3.39 -12.42 -13.21
CA LYS A 178 4.43 -12.42 -14.24
C LYS A 178 5.79 -12.80 -13.68
N TYR A 179 6.11 -12.28 -12.49
CA TYR A 179 7.41 -12.49 -11.86
C TYR A 179 7.31 -12.28 -10.34
N ILE A 180 7.90 -13.18 -9.55
CA ILE A 180 8.10 -12.99 -8.11
C ILE A 180 9.51 -13.47 -7.83
N GLY A 181 10.38 -12.57 -7.36
CA GLY A 181 11.77 -12.92 -7.04
C GLY A 181 11.85 -13.94 -5.92
N THR A 182 11.30 -13.61 -4.75
CA THR A 182 11.16 -14.55 -3.63
C THR A 182 9.85 -14.30 -2.89
N LEU A 183 9.19 -15.36 -2.44
CA LEU A 183 8.01 -15.27 -1.58
C LEU A 183 8.33 -15.93 -0.24
N ASP A 184 8.67 -15.12 0.76
CA ASP A 184 8.99 -15.57 2.11
C ASP A 184 7.72 -15.59 2.95
N ALA A 185 7.12 -16.77 3.06
CA ALA A 185 5.87 -16.99 3.77
C ALA A 185 6.07 -17.88 5.01
N ASP A 186 7.22 -17.76 5.67
CA ASP A 186 7.49 -18.53 6.90
C ASP A 186 6.45 -18.19 7.97
N ARG A 187 5.92 -19.24 8.62
CA ARG A 187 4.86 -19.16 9.63
C ARG A 187 3.60 -18.36 9.21
N ILE A 188 3.32 -18.25 7.91
CA ILE A 188 2.05 -17.68 7.46
C ILE A 188 0.87 -18.54 7.94
N HIS A 189 -0.20 -17.90 8.39
CA HIS A 189 -1.45 -18.56 8.73
C HIS A 189 -2.54 -18.15 7.74
N ILE A 190 -3.00 -19.09 6.92
CA ILE A 190 -4.08 -18.87 5.95
C ILE A 190 -5.27 -19.71 6.39
N LYS A 191 -6.41 -19.07 6.64
CA LYS A 191 -7.66 -19.78 6.99
C LYS A 191 -8.35 -20.36 5.77
N GLY A 192 -8.29 -19.68 4.63
CA GLY A 192 -8.76 -20.17 3.34
C GLY A 192 -7.71 -21.04 2.63
N ALA A 193 -7.72 -20.97 1.30
CA ALA A 193 -6.82 -21.73 0.45
C ALA A 193 -5.61 -20.91 0.00
N LEU A 194 -4.46 -21.59 -0.10
CA LEU A 194 -3.33 -21.11 -0.91
C LEU A 194 -3.56 -21.54 -2.37
N ARG A 195 -3.79 -20.58 -3.26
CA ARG A 195 -4.03 -20.85 -4.69
C ARG A 195 -2.82 -20.40 -5.51
N ARG A 196 -2.12 -21.36 -6.11
CA ARG A 196 -0.98 -21.12 -7.00
C ARG A 196 -1.25 -21.74 -8.37
N ARG A 197 -1.54 -20.93 -9.40
CA ARG A 197 -1.68 -21.37 -10.81
C ARG A 197 -1.29 -20.26 -11.78
#